data_AF-A0A7V7CVF2-F1
#
_entry.id   AF-A0A7V7CVF2-F1
#
_cell.length_a   1.000
_cell.length_b   1.000
_cell.length_c   1.000
_cell.angle_alpha   90.00
_cell.angle_beta   90.00
_cell.angle_gamma   90.00
#
_symmetry.space_group_name_H-M   'P 1'
#
loop_
_entity.id
_entity.type
_entity.pdbx_description
1 polymer ?
#
loop_
_entity_poly.entity_id
_entity_poly.type
_entity_poly.pdbx_seq_one_letter_code
_entity_poly.pdbx_strand_id
1 'polypeptide(L)'
;MGQADRDPLTGVWNRGRMEERAREELLRWTRYGHPVSLVFADIDHFKKVNDSFGHAIGDDVLKEFCGIVRRCMRSTDLFGRWGGEEFVIVLPNSGLTIARLLAERIRVELMEHHFAFAESITASFGIAECRPRESWESWLARADAATYRAKNNGRNQLAWDAVDEGSEVMLGALDARIFELIWRKQYECGHQGVDDQHRQLFYSGNDLLNAVISGRPKAEITAMIETLLGDITEHFYFEEAVFRAIGFPDSDSHDAIHQHLLGQTAELKKSYEQGNLALGDLFNFLAYDVVVQHILIEDRKYFPYLQVMSSMEELPLQG
;
A
#
# COMPACT_ATOMS: atom_id res chain seq x y z
N MET A 1 10.20 -6.86 29.55
CA MET A 1 10.57 -5.64 28.80
C MET A 1 10.83 -4.55 29.81
N GLY A 2 12.06 -4.04 29.85
CA GLY A 2 12.45 -2.99 30.79
C GLY A 2 11.97 -1.62 30.29
N GLN A 3 11.85 -0.67 31.22
CA GLN A 3 11.47 0.73 30.95
C GLN A 3 12.44 1.47 29.99
N ALA A 4 13.56 0.82 29.60
CA ALA A 4 14.64 1.37 28.78
C ALA A 4 14.42 1.26 27.25
N ASP A 5 13.39 0.55 26.76
CA ASP A 5 13.16 0.36 25.32
C ASP A 5 12.21 1.41 24.71
N ARG A 6 11.51 2.16 25.55
CA ARG A 6 10.45 3.11 25.15
C ARG A 6 10.94 4.55 25.29
N ASP A 7 10.43 5.43 24.43
CA ASP A 7 10.56 6.87 24.62
C ASP A 7 9.67 7.29 25.81
N PRO A 8 10.22 7.98 26.83
CA PRO A 8 9.48 8.28 28.06
C PRO A 8 8.34 9.29 27.85
N LEU A 9 8.41 10.14 26.83
CA LEU A 9 7.39 11.16 26.57
C LEU A 9 6.17 10.57 25.83
N THR A 10 6.42 9.78 24.81
CA THR A 10 5.41 9.34 23.84
C THR A 10 5.02 7.85 23.99
N GLY A 11 5.83 7.08 24.71
CA GLY A 11 5.64 5.65 24.95
C GLY A 11 5.81 4.78 23.71
N VAL A 12 6.29 5.31 22.58
CA VAL A 12 6.66 4.52 21.39
C VAL A 12 8.05 3.90 21.59
N TRP A 13 8.55 3.10 20.66
CA TRP A 13 9.94 2.63 20.77
C TRP A 13 10.92 3.80 20.70
N ASN A 14 11.99 3.75 21.48
CA ASN A 14 13.07 4.71 21.31
C ASN A 14 13.95 4.33 20.11
N ARG A 15 14.86 5.24 19.74
CA ARG A 15 15.81 5.06 18.64
C ARG A 15 16.57 3.72 18.71
N GLY A 16 17.13 3.39 19.87
CA GLY A 16 17.93 2.16 20.04
C GLY A 16 17.11 0.90 19.78
N ARG A 17 15.89 0.84 20.33
CA ARG A 17 14.99 -0.30 20.11
C ARG A 17 14.50 -0.36 18.67
N MET A 18 14.20 0.77 18.03
CA MET A 18 13.81 0.80 16.62
C MET A 18 14.90 0.24 15.72
N GLU A 19 16.14 0.65 15.94
CA GLU A 19 17.29 0.20 15.16
C GLU A 19 17.53 -1.31 15.32
N GLU A 20 17.44 -1.85 16.54
CA GLU A 20 17.51 -3.28 16.80
C GLU A 20 16.43 -4.05 16.02
N ARG A 21 15.17 -3.62 16.15
CA ARG A 21 14.02 -4.27 15.52
C ARG A 21 14.07 -4.18 13.99
N ALA A 22 14.51 -3.05 13.44
CA ALA A 22 14.65 -2.92 12.00
C ALA A 22 15.74 -3.84 11.43
N ARG A 23 16.85 -4.03 12.15
CA ARG A 23 17.88 -5.01 11.74
C ARG A 23 17.38 -6.45 11.78
N GLU A 24 16.50 -6.80 12.73
CA GLU A 24 15.83 -8.10 12.72
C GLU A 24 14.97 -8.29 11.46
N GLU A 25 14.25 -7.26 11.00
CA GLU A 25 13.46 -7.32 9.78
C GLU A 25 14.33 -7.41 8.52
N LEU A 26 15.49 -6.75 8.47
CA LEU A 26 16.47 -6.92 7.38
C LEU A 26 16.96 -8.37 7.27
N LEU A 27 17.22 -9.03 8.41
CA LEU A 27 17.61 -10.44 8.44
C LEU A 27 16.45 -11.35 7.96
N ARG A 28 15.21 -11.04 8.33
CA ARG A 28 14.01 -11.77 7.86
C ARG A 28 13.82 -11.63 6.36
N TRP A 29 13.89 -10.41 5.83
CA TRP A 29 13.76 -10.19 4.39
C TRP A 29 14.91 -10.85 3.61
N THR A 30 16.16 -10.83 4.13
CA THR A 30 17.28 -11.58 3.52
C THR A 30 16.99 -13.09 3.44
N ARG A 31 16.24 -13.64 4.39
CA ARG A 31 15.92 -15.07 4.49
C ARG A 31 14.69 -15.47 3.68
N TYR A 32 13.65 -14.66 3.67
CA TYR A 32 12.33 -15.00 3.14
C TYR A 32 11.94 -14.23 1.87
N GLY A 33 12.62 -13.13 1.57
CA GLY A 33 12.36 -12.32 0.38
C GLY A 33 11.15 -11.39 0.46
N HIS A 34 10.41 -11.35 1.58
CA HIS A 34 9.23 -10.47 1.71
C HIS A 34 9.61 -9.00 1.83
N PRO A 35 9.02 -8.10 1.03
CA PRO A 35 9.41 -6.71 0.97
C PRO A 35 9.26 -6.02 2.33
N VAL A 36 10.12 -5.04 2.59
CA VAL A 36 10.15 -4.28 3.84
C VAL A 36 10.37 -2.82 3.50
N SER A 37 9.53 -1.94 4.05
CA SER A 37 9.58 -0.50 3.78
C SER A 37 9.70 0.33 5.03
N LEU A 38 10.34 1.49 4.89
CA LEU A 38 10.55 2.45 5.95
C LEU A 38 9.90 3.78 5.57
N VAL A 39 9.18 4.35 6.52
CA VAL A 39 8.70 5.73 6.47
C VAL A 39 9.44 6.51 7.54
N PHE A 40 10.13 7.56 7.11
CA PHE A 40 10.72 8.57 7.98
C PHE A 40 9.77 9.77 7.99
N ALA A 41 9.36 10.20 9.17
CA ALA A 41 8.39 11.28 9.34
C ALA A 41 8.99 12.38 10.20
N ASP A 42 8.71 13.63 9.84
CA ASP A 42 9.16 14.79 10.58
C ASP A 42 8.05 15.84 10.66
N ILE A 43 7.76 16.31 11.88
CA ILE A 43 6.70 17.28 12.12
C ILE A 43 7.13 18.66 11.63
N ASP A 44 6.37 19.20 10.69
CA ASP A 44 6.68 20.46 10.04
C ASP A 44 6.55 21.63 11.03
N HIS A 45 7.56 22.50 11.02
CA HIS A 45 7.61 23.71 11.84
C HIS A 45 7.49 23.46 13.36
N PHE A 46 7.84 22.27 13.86
CA PHE A 46 7.72 21.93 15.29
C PHE A 46 8.46 22.91 16.23
N LYS A 47 9.63 23.40 15.81
CA LYS A 47 10.32 24.48 16.54
C LYS A 47 9.45 25.74 16.73
N LYS A 48 8.69 26.15 15.72
CA LYS A 48 7.80 27.32 15.80
C LYS A 48 6.68 27.11 16.81
N VAL A 49 6.17 25.88 16.93
CA VAL A 49 5.18 25.51 17.94
C VAL A 49 5.77 25.69 19.34
N ASN A 50 6.97 25.13 19.58
CA ASN A 50 7.67 25.31 20.85
C ASN A 50 7.94 26.79 21.18
N ASP A 51 8.40 27.56 20.19
CA ASP A 51 8.74 28.97 20.37
C ASP A 51 7.49 29.84 20.62
N SER A 52 6.32 29.46 20.08
CA SER A 52 5.07 30.25 20.17
C SER A 52 4.19 29.84 21.35
N PHE A 53 4.16 28.56 21.72
CA PHE A 53 3.23 28.00 22.71
C PHE A 53 3.92 27.30 23.88
N GLY A 54 5.25 27.18 23.83
CA GLY A 54 6.05 26.54 24.88
C GLY A 54 6.16 25.02 24.73
N HIS A 55 7.18 24.46 25.40
CA HIS A 55 7.51 23.04 25.31
C HIS A 55 6.41 22.09 25.76
N ALA A 56 5.56 22.49 26.73
CA ALA A 56 4.45 21.65 27.17
C ALA A 56 3.45 21.38 26.04
N ILE A 57 3.18 22.38 25.19
CA ILE A 57 2.32 22.23 24.02
C ILE A 57 3.02 21.40 22.93
N GLY A 58 4.33 21.60 22.72
CA GLY A 58 5.10 20.74 21.83
C GLY A 58 5.07 19.27 22.25
N ASP A 59 5.18 18.99 23.54
CA ASP A 59 5.08 17.65 24.11
C ASP A 59 3.73 17.00 23.85
N ASP A 60 2.64 17.77 23.93
CA ASP A 60 1.30 17.28 23.64
C ASP A 60 1.11 17.01 22.14
N VAL A 61 1.64 17.87 21.26
CA VAL A 61 1.68 17.61 19.81
C VAL A 61 2.37 16.27 19.50
N LEU A 62 3.51 15.98 20.13
CA LEU A 62 4.23 14.72 19.92
C LEU A 62 3.41 13.50 20.36
N LYS A 63 2.68 13.60 21.48
CA LYS A 63 1.81 12.52 21.97
C LYS A 63 0.62 12.30 21.04
N GLU A 64 -0.03 13.39 20.60
CA GLU A 64 -1.18 13.34 19.70
C GLU A 64 -0.79 12.79 18.33
N PHE A 65 0.35 13.23 17.77
CA PHE A 65 0.93 12.65 16.56
C PHE A 65 1.14 11.15 16.70
N CYS A 66 1.72 10.70 17.81
CA CYS A 66 1.90 9.26 18.07
C CYS A 66 0.56 8.51 18.17
N GLY A 67 -0.49 9.15 18.71
CA GLY A 67 -1.83 8.60 18.76
C GLY A 67 -2.43 8.42 17.35
N ILE A 68 -2.27 9.42 16.48
CA ILE A 68 -2.72 9.37 15.08
C ILE A 68 -2.03 8.24 14.33
N VAL A 69 -0.69 8.19 14.41
CA VAL A 69 0.11 7.16 13.73
C VAL A 69 -0.30 5.76 14.18
N ARG A 70 -0.46 5.52 15.48
CA ARG A 70 -0.88 4.21 16.01
C ARG A 70 -2.25 3.75 15.51
N ARG A 71 -3.21 4.66 15.27
CA ARG A 71 -4.53 4.30 14.69
C ARG A 71 -4.44 3.92 13.20
N CYS A 72 -3.41 4.40 12.52
CA CYS A 72 -3.19 4.11 11.11
C CYS A 72 -2.48 2.77 10.88
N MET A 73 -1.66 2.34 11.85
CA MET A 73 -0.77 1.20 11.75
C MET A 73 -1.42 -0.14 12.11
N ARG A 74 -0.84 -1.22 11.59
CA ARG A 74 -1.14 -2.61 11.98
C ARG A 74 -0.34 -2.99 13.23
N SER A 75 -0.73 -4.08 13.88
CA SER A 75 -0.04 -4.60 15.07
C SER A 75 1.39 -5.09 14.81
N THR A 76 1.69 -5.47 13.57
CA THR A 76 3.01 -5.95 13.13
C THR A 76 3.99 -4.83 12.83
N ASP A 77 3.48 -3.62 12.57
CA ASP A 77 4.29 -2.49 12.16
C ASP A 77 5.09 -1.95 13.36
N LEU A 78 6.30 -1.47 13.11
CA LEU A 78 7.18 -0.94 14.15
C LEU A 78 7.14 0.58 14.12
N PHE A 79 6.95 1.20 15.27
CA PHE A 79 6.93 2.66 15.40
C PHE A 79 7.81 3.15 16.54
N GLY A 80 8.64 4.14 16.25
CA GLY A 80 9.42 4.78 17.28
C GLY A 80 9.87 6.18 16.96
N ARG A 81 10.30 6.87 18.02
CA ARG A 81 10.82 8.23 17.98
C ARG A 81 12.32 8.16 17.72
N TRP A 82 12.75 8.80 16.65
CA TRP A 82 14.13 8.78 16.18
C TRP A 82 14.93 9.98 16.68
N GLY A 83 14.27 11.15 16.72
CA GLY A 83 14.84 12.42 17.15
C GLY A 83 13.84 13.27 17.94
N GLY A 84 14.05 14.60 17.95
CA GLY A 84 13.18 15.53 18.66
C GLY A 84 11.75 15.51 18.12
N GLU A 85 11.59 15.81 16.84
CA GLU A 85 10.32 15.79 16.09
C GLU A 85 10.28 14.72 14.99
N GLU A 86 11.27 13.83 14.99
CA GLU A 86 11.49 12.82 13.95
C GLU A 86 11.05 11.45 14.43
N PHE A 87 10.37 10.72 13.55
CA PHE A 87 9.84 9.40 13.81
C PHE A 87 10.14 8.45 12.66
N VAL A 88 10.23 7.16 12.99
CA VAL A 88 10.46 6.09 12.03
C VAL A 88 9.36 5.05 12.18
N ILE A 89 8.83 4.62 11.04
CA ILE A 89 7.90 3.52 10.91
C ILE A 89 8.56 2.46 10.01
N VAL A 90 8.64 1.22 10.47
CA VAL A 90 9.07 0.07 9.67
C VAL A 90 7.87 -0.83 9.43
N LEU A 91 7.70 -1.23 8.17
CA LEU A 91 6.57 -2.01 7.66
C LEU A 91 7.06 -3.36 7.15
N PRO A 92 7.04 -4.40 8.00
CA PRO A 92 7.27 -5.78 7.57
C PRO A 92 6.28 -6.20 6.48
N ASN A 93 6.73 -7.05 5.56
CA ASN A 93 5.93 -7.61 4.48
C ASN A 93 5.14 -6.56 3.69
N SER A 94 5.76 -5.40 3.45
CA SER A 94 5.12 -4.24 2.82
C SER A 94 6.10 -3.55 1.89
N GLY A 95 5.78 -3.54 0.60
CA GLY A 95 6.52 -2.79 -0.43
C GLY A 95 6.25 -1.29 -0.41
N LEU A 96 6.91 -0.58 -1.31
CA LEU A 96 6.92 0.88 -1.40
C LEU A 96 5.51 1.47 -1.44
N THR A 97 4.59 0.83 -2.16
CA THR A 97 3.24 1.36 -2.31
C THR A 97 2.44 1.31 -1.01
N ILE A 98 2.52 0.21 -0.25
CA ILE A 98 1.84 0.08 1.04
C ILE A 98 2.34 1.14 2.02
N ALA A 99 3.65 1.40 2.00
CA ALA A 99 4.25 2.45 2.81
C ALA A 99 3.76 3.85 2.42
N ARG A 100 3.59 4.12 1.11
CA ARG A 100 3.01 5.38 0.61
C ARG A 100 1.57 5.58 1.05
N LEU A 101 0.75 4.54 0.98
CA LEU A 101 -0.64 4.61 1.43
C LEU A 101 -0.73 4.89 2.93
N LEU A 102 0.06 4.18 3.76
CA LEU A 102 0.07 4.43 5.20
C LEU A 102 0.51 5.87 5.52
N ALA A 103 1.60 6.34 4.90
CA ALA A 103 2.12 7.68 5.14
C ALA A 103 1.11 8.76 4.71
N GLU A 104 0.39 8.56 3.60
CA GLU A 104 -0.61 9.52 3.13
C GLU A 104 -1.84 9.53 4.04
N ARG A 105 -2.27 8.37 4.53
CA ARG A 105 -3.32 8.29 5.56
C ARG A 105 -2.94 9.06 6.81
N ILE A 106 -1.71 8.86 7.32
CA ILE A 106 -1.21 9.60 8.50
C ILE A 106 -1.21 11.11 8.22
N ARG A 107 -0.76 11.53 7.03
CA ARG A 107 -0.71 12.94 6.64
C ARG A 107 -2.11 13.57 6.63
N VAL A 108 -3.09 12.89 6.05
CA VAL A 108 -4.48 13.39 5.99
C VAL A 108 -5.12 13.44 7.37
N GLU A 109 -5.01 12.37 8.16
CA GLU A 109 -5.50 12.35 9.54
C GLU A 109 -4.87 13.45 10.39
N LEU A 110 -3.58 13.75 10.20
CA LEU A 110 -2.90 14.83 10.89
C LEU A 110 -3.42 16.21 10.49
N MET A 111 -3.71 16.44 9.20
CA MET A 111 -4.29 17.69 8.72
C MET A 111 -5.71 17.93 9.24
N GLU A 112 -6.50 16.86 9.38
CA GLU A 112 -7.89 16.92 9.85
C GLU A 112 -7.99 16.93 11.39
N HIS A 113 -6.92 16.57 12.08
CA HIS A 113 -6.87 16.53 13.53
C HIS A 113 -6.89 17.93 14.14
N HIS A 114 -7.82 18.14 15.07
CA HIS A 114 -7.98 19.41 15.76
C HIS A 114 -7.11 19.46 17.00
N PHE A 115 -5.99 20.19 16.92
CA PHE A 115 -5.14 20.47 18.06
C PHE A 115 -5.77 21.55 18.95
N ALA A 116 -5.66 21.39 20.28
CA ALA A 116 -6.29 22.27 21.26
C ALA A 116 -5.88 23.76 21.15
N PHE A 117 -4.75 24.05 20.51
CA PHE A 117 -4.19 25.40 20.36
C PHE A 117 -4.42 26.03 18.97
N ALA A 118 -5.39 25.53 18.20
CA ALA A 118 -5.94 26.13 16.98
C ALA A 118 -5.00 26.35 15.78
N GLU A 119 -3.75 25.86 15.81
CA GLU A 119 -2.88 25.75 14.62
C GLU A 119 -3.00 24.37 13.97
N SER A 120 -3.00 24.35 12.63
CA SER A 120 -2.89 23.11 11.85
C SER A 120 -1.45 22.59 11.90
N ILE A 121 -1.24 21.40 12.46
CA ILE A 121 0.05 20.71 12.43
C ILE A 121 0.11 19.84 11.17
N THR A 122 1.27 19.79 10.53
CA THR A 122 1.52 18.94 9.36
C THR A 122 2.85 18.21 9.54
N ALA A 123 3.11 17.22 8.70
CA ALA A 123 4.36 16.50 8.70
C ALA A 123 4.79 16.17 7.26
N SER A 124 6.09 16.07 7.07
CA SER A 124 6.72 15.64 5.82
C SER A 124 7.18 14.19 5.96
N PHE A 125 6.99 13.40 4.89
CA PHE A 125 7.24 11.96 4.91
C PHE A 125 8.21 11.55 3.80
N GLY A 126 9.25 10.82 4.16
CA GLY A 126 10.18 10.19 3.24
C GLY A 126 10.11 8.68 3.30
N ILE A 127 10.00 8.04 2.14
CA ILE A 127 9.71 6.61 2.08
C ILE A 127 10.78 5.88 1.27
N ALA A 128 11.22 4.73 1.76
CA ALA A 128 12.14 3.86 1.06
C ALA A 128 11.79 2.39 1.28
N GLU A 129 11.65 1.62 0.20
CA GLU A 129 11.66 0.15 0.27
C GLU A 129 13.11 -0.35 0.36
N CYS A 130 13.35 -1.37 1.19
CA CYS A 130 14.65 -1.98 1.39
C CYS A 130 15.14 -2.73 0.13
N ARG A 131 16.40 -2.52 -0.26
CA ARG A 131 17.01 -3.15 -1.44
C ARG A 131 17.90 -4.34 -1.09
N PRO A 132 18.06 -5.36 -1.99
CA PRO A 132 18.96 -6.51 -1.85
C PRO A 132 20.30 -6.19 -1.16
N ARG A 133 20.57 -6.86 -0.01
CA ARG A 133 21.79 -6.71 0.82
C ARG A 133 22.07 -5.30 1.36
N GLU A 134 21.05 -4.47 1.50
CA GLU A 134 21.19 -3.13 2.05
C GLU A 134 21.38 -3.13 3.58
N SER A 135 22.18 -2.19 4.08
CA SER A 135 22.35 -1.97 5.52
C SER A 135 21.27 -1.04 6.06
N TRP A 136 21.03 -1.13 7.37
CA TRP A 136 20.10 -0.22 8.08
C TRP A 136 20.41 1.25 7.81
N GLU A 137 21.69 1.61 7.84
CA GLU A 137 22.16 2.99 7.71
C GLU A 137 21.91 3.52 6.30
N SER A 138 22.16 2.71 5.27
CA SER A 138 21.87 3.07 3.87
C SER A 138 20.36 3.25 3.65
N TRP A 139 19.56 2.31 4.14
CA TRP A 139 18.12 2.32 3.98
C TRP A 139 17.47 3.53 4.68
N LEU A 140 17.87 3.79 5.92
CA LEU A 140 17.43 4.95 6.68
C LEU A 140 17.83 6.26 6.00
N ALA A 141 19.06 6.37 5.49
CA ALA A 141 19.54 7.56 4.80
C ALA A 141 18.73 7.88 3.53
N ARG A 142 18.26 6.87 2.79
CA ARG A 142 17.40 7.09 1.62
C ARG A 142 16.03 7.65 2.00
N ALA A 143 15.42 7.13 3.06
CA ALA A 143 14.15 7.64 3.56
C ALA A 143 14.29 9.07 4.14
N ASP A 144 15.37 9.35 4.86
CA ASP A 144 15.67 10.70 5.36
C ASP A 144 15.87 11.69 4.19
N ALA A 145 16.66 11.30 3.18
CA ALA A 145 16.84 12.09 1.96
C ALA A 145 15.52 12.34 1.21
N ALA A 146 14.59 11.38 1.23
CA ALA A 146 13.24 11.58 0.70
C ALA A 146 12.46 12.59 1.56
N THR A 147 12.52 12.50 2.89
CA THR A 147 11.86 13.45 3.80
C THR A 147 12.36 14.88 3.54
N TYR A 148 13.67 15.03 3.34
CA TYR A 148 14.27 16.31 2.97
C TYR A 148 13.72 16.86 1.65
N ARG A 149 13.50 16.02 0.63
CA ARG A 149 12.83 16.44 -0.63
C ARG A 149 11.40 16.91 -0.37
N ALA A 150 10.63 16.18 0.44
CA ALA A 150 9.28 16.58 0.81
C ALA A 150 9.25 17.95 1.53
N LYS A 151 10.20 18.19 2.44
CA LYS A 151 10.33 19.50 3.11
C LYS A 151 10.67 20.64 2.16
N ASN A 152 11.59 20.40 1.22
CA ASN A 152 12.02 21.42 0.26
C ASN A 152 10.96 21.73 -0.80
N ASN A 153 10.11 20.75 -1.14
CA ASN A 153 9.05 20.93 -2.12
C ASN A 153 7.78 21.56 -1.53
N GLY A 154 7.83 22.11 -0.32
CA GLY A 154 6.69 22.81 0.28
C GLY A 154 6.08 22.17 1.52
N ARG A 155 6.69 21.10 2.07
CA ARG A 155 6.21 20.39 3.29
C ARG A 155 4.82 19.77 3.11
N ASN A 156 4.27 19.18 4.19
CA ASN A 156 2.95 18.54 4.18
C ASN A 156 2.74 17.61 2.97
N GLN A 157 3.73 16.78 2.67
CA GLN A 157 3.70 15.88 1.53
C GLN A 157 4.62 14.70 1.74
N LEU A 158 4.54 13.78 0.79
CA LEU A 158 5.39 12.61 0.74
C LEU A 158 6.39 12.76 -0.39
N ALA A 159 7.57 12.19 -0.18
CA ALA A 159 8.47 11.83 -1.24
C ALA A 159 8.98 10.42 -0.97
N TRP A 160 9.45 9.76 -2.02
CA TRP A 160 9.94 8.40 -1.92
C TRP A 160 11.21 8.25 -2.74
N ASP A 161 11.98 7.23 -2.39
CA ASP A 161 13.07 6.73 -3.21
C ASP A 161 12.48 5.76 -4.25
N ALA A 162 12.28 6.25 -5.47
CA ALA A 162 11.65 5.49 -6.53
C ALA A 162 12.48 4.25 -6.88
N VAL A 163 11.86 3.08 -6.74
CA VAL A 163 12.19 1.90 -7.53
C VAL A 163 10.89 1.56 -8.26
N ASP A 164 10.89 1.81 -9.57
CA ASP A 164 9.91 1.35 -10.57
C ASP A 164 8.62 2.16 -10.88
N GLU A 165 8.29 2.18 -12.18
CA GLU A 165 7.22 2.95 -12.86
C GLU A 165 5.78 2.51 -12.46
N GLY A 166 5.58 1.29 -11.96
CA GLY A 166 4.26 0.76 -11.56
C GLY A 166 3.63 1.45 -10.33
N SER A 167 4.43 2.20 -9.56
CA SER A 167 4.02 2.86 -8.32
C SER A 167 3.02 4.00 -8.52
N GLU A 168 3.02 4.66 -9.69
CA GLU A 168 2.14 5.80 -9.98
C GLU A 168 0.71 5.37 -10.33
N VAL A 169 0.59 4.26 -11.06
CA VAL A 169 -0.68 3.65 -11.47
C VAL A 169 -1.50 3.19 -10.25
N MET A 170 -0.83 2.61 -9.26
CA MET A 170 -1.46 2.15 -8.01
C MET A 170 -2.06 3.28 -7.16
N LEU A 171 -1.38 4.43 -7.03
CA LEU A 171 -1.93 5.57 -6.30
C LEU A 171 -3.14 6.20 -7.00
N GLY A 172 -3.24 6.08 -8.32
CA GLY A 172 -4.44 6.49 -9.05
C GLY A 172 -5.64 5.58 -8.77
N ALA A 173 -5.37 4.29 -8.54
CA ALA A 173 -6.36 3.24 -8.33
C ALA A 173 -6.78 3.04 -6.86
N LEU A 174 -6.12 3.70 -5.90
CA LEU A 174 -6.42 3.58 -4.47
C LEU A 174 -6.72 4.94 -3.84
N ASP A 175 -7.80 5.07 -3.06
CA ASP A 175 -7.93 6.20 -2.14
C ASP A 175 -7.02 5.95 -0.92
N ALA A 176 -5.92 6.70 -0.88
CA ALA A 176 -4.95 6.64 0.21
C ALA A 176 -5.54 7.09 1.56
N ARG A 177 -6.72 7.71 1.59
CA ARG A 177 -7.41 8.10 2.82
C ARG A 177 -8.23 6.97 3.43
N ILE A 178 -8.70 5.99 2.64
CA ILE A 178 -9.71 5.00 3.07
C ILE A 178 -9.30 3.53 2.79
N PHE A 179 -8.15 3.25 2.17
CA PHE A 179 -7.77 1.88 1.72
C PHE A 179 -8.82 1.25 0.78
N GLU A 180 -9.37 2.07 -0.11
CA GLU A 180 -10.39 1.66 -1.07
C GLU A 180 -9.82 1.64 -2.49
N LEU A 181 -10.00 0.53 -3.21
CA LEU A 181 -9.77 0.40 -4.64
C LEU A 181 -10.85 1.21 -5.39
N ILE A 182 -10.45 2.23 -6.14
CA ILE A 182 -11.36 3.07 -6.90
C ILE A 182 -11.35 2.62 -8.36
N TRP A 183 -12.49 2.11 -8.84
CA TRP A 183 -12.69 1.92 -10.27
C TRP A 183 -12.87 3.27 -10.98
N ARG A 184 -12.22 3.44 -12.12
CA ARG A 184 -12.33 4.64 -12.96
C ARG A 184 -12.62 4.25 -14.39
N LYS A 185 -13.42 5.05 -15.09
CA LYS A 185 -13.76 4.84 -16.51
C LYS A 185 -12.54 4.63 -17.41
N GLN A 186 -11.43 5.29 -17.11
CA GLN A 186 -10.18 5.17 -17.87
C GLN A 186 -9.51 3.78 -17.81
N TYR A 187 -10.00 2.89 -16.95
CA TYR A 187 -9.54 1.49 -16.85
C TYR A 187 -10.33 0.55 -17.76
N GLU A 188 -11.42 1.03 -18.37
CA GLU A 188 -12.23 0.22 -19.29
C GLU A 188 -11.43 -0.13 -20.56
N CYS A 189 -11.44 -1.41 -20.90
CA CYS A 189 -10.89 -1.95 -22.13
C CYS A 189 -11.86 -1.82 -23.31
N GLY A 190 -13.15 -1.60 -23.02
CA GLY A 190 -14.23 -1.48 -24.00
C GLY A 190 -14.95 -2.80 -24.29
N HIS A 191 -14.48 -3.92 -23.75
CA HIS A 191 -15.19 -5.20 -23.79
C HIS A 191 -16.05 -5.35 -22.54
N GLN A 192 -17.38 -5.25 -22.71
CA GLN A 192 -18.33 -5.17 -21.60
C GLN A 192 -18.14 -6.27 -20.54
N GLY A 193 -17.96 -7.53 -20.96
CA GLY A 193 -17.80 -8.63 -20.00
C GLY A 193 -16.51 -8.56 -19.19
N VAL A 194 -15.41 -8.06 -19.77
CA VAL A 194 -14.14 -7.90 -19.07
C VAL A 194 -14.24 -6.71 -18.11
N ASP A 195 -14.79 -5.59 -18.58
CA ASP A 195 -14.98 -4.40 -17.76
C ASP A 195 -15.93 -4.63 -16.57
N ASP A 196 -16.98 -5.44 -16.74
CA ASP A 196 -17.89 -5.85 -15.66
C ASP A 196 -17.17 -6.71 -14.61
N GLN A 197 -16.34 -7.67 -15.03
CA GLN A 197 -15.56 -8.50 -14.10
C GLN A 197 -14.48 -7.70 -13.37
N HIS A 198 -13.74 -6.81 -14.06
CA HIS A 198 -12.78 -5.92 -13.42
C HIS A 198 -13.44 -5.06 -12.34
N ARG A 199 -14.60 -4.45 -12.64
CA ARG A 199 -15.37 -3.69 -11.64
C ARG A 199 -15.73 -4.54 -10.43
N GLN A 200 -16.21 -5.76 -10.68
CA GLN A 200 -16.59 -6.68 -9.62
C GLN A 200 -15.40 -7.01 -8.71
N LEU A 201 -14.21 -7.25 -9.25
CA LEU A 201 -13.00 -7.51 -8.45
C LEU A 201 -12.63 -6.34 -7.54
N PHE A 202 -12.78 -5.09 -8.01
CA PHE A 202 -12.57 -3.90 -7.19
C PHE A 202 -13.59 -3.84 -6.03
N TYR A 203 -14.87 -4.09 -6.32
CA TYR A 203 -15.93 -4.09 -5.30
C TYR A 203 -15.74 -5.21 -4.27
N SER A 204 -15.54 -6.45 -4.72
CA SER A 204 -15.29 -7.61 -3.86
C SER A 204 -14.03 -7.38 -2.99
N GLY A 205 -12.97 -6.78 -3.55
CA GLY A 205 -11.77 -6.39 -2.82
C GLY A 205 -12.05 -5.36 -1.72
N ASN A 206 -12.79 -4.30 -2.01
CA ASN A 206 -13.15 -3.27 -1.03
C ASN A 206 -14.03 -3.82 0.09
N ASP A 207 -15.04 -4.61 -0.26
CA ASP A 207 -15.93 -5.24 0.71
C ASP A 207 -15.15 -6.11 1.68
N LEU A 208 -14.19 -6.90 1.16
CA LEU A 208 -13.33 -7.73 2.00
C LEU A 208 -12.41 -6.89 2.90
N LEU A 209 -11.77 -5.85 2.36
CA LEU A 209 -10.91 -4.96 3.16
C LEU A 209 -11.71 -4.28 4.28
N ASN A 210 -12.89 -3.76 3.96
CA ASN A 210 -13.80 -3.15 4.92
C ASN A 210 -14.26 -4.15 6.00
N ALA A 211 -14.58 -5.38 5.60
CA ALA A 211 -14.96 -6.44 6.53
C ALA A 211 -13.84 -6.79 7.52
N VAL A 212 -12.59 -6.87 7.04
CA VAL A 212 -11.44 -7.15 7.91
C VAL A 212 -11.15 -5.97 8.84
N ILE A 213 -11.15 -4.74 8.32
CA ILE A 213 -10.91 -3.51 9.11
C ILE A 213 -11.99 -3.34 10.20
N SER A 214 -13.25 -3.61 9.86
CA SER A 214 -14.38 -3.51 10.79
C SER A 214 -14.45 -4.67 11.80
N GLY A 215 -13.54 -5.64 11.72
CA GLY A 215 -13.49 -6.79 12.62
C GLY A 215 -14.72 -7.70 12.50
N ARG A 216 -15.25 -7.89 11.28
CA ARG A 216 -16.38 -8.81 11.05
C ARG A 216 -16.03 -10.25 11.47
N PRO A 217 -17.03 -11.10 11.76
CA PRO A 217 -16.80 -12.48 12.16
C PRO A 217 -15.91 -13.24 11.17
N LYS A 218 -15.00 -14.08 11.69
CA LYS A 218 -14.05 -14.87 10.87
C LYS A 218 -14.77 -15.63 9.75
N ALA A 219 -15.89 -16.30 10.04
CA ALA A 219 -16.64 -17.06 9.04
C ALA A 219 -17.15 -16.21 7.87
N GLU A 220 -17.52 -14.96 8.11
CA GLU A 220 -17.94 -14.03 7.05
C GLU A 220 -16.74 -13.62 6.20
N ILE A 221 -15.63 -13.26 6.84
CA ILE A 221 -14.37 -12.92 6.14
C ILE A 221 -13.88 -14.12 5.31
N THR A 222 -13.98 -15.34 5.84
CA THR A 222 -13.65 -16.57 5.10
C THR A 222 -14.47 -16.66 3.82
N ALA A 223 -15.79 -16.52 3.91
CA ALA A 223 -16.67 -16.62 2.75
C ALA A 223 -16.40 -15.52 1.71
N MET A 224 -16.06 -14.31 2.17
CA MET A 224 -15.68 -13.20 1.30
C MET A 224 -14.35 -13.45 0.59
N ILE A 225 -13.34 -14.00 1.29
CA ILE A 225 -12.09 -14.44 0.67
C ILE A 225 -12.40 -15.49 -0.39
N GLU A 226 -13.16 -16.54 -0.06
CA GLU A 226 -13.48 -17.61 -1.02
C GLU A 226 -14.23 -17.10 -2.25
N THR A 227 -15.16 -16.16 -2.07
CA THR A 227 -15.88 -15.50 -3.16
C THR A 227 -14.91 -14.73 -4.05
N LEU A 228 -14.08 -13.86 -3.47
CA LEU A 228 -13.13 -13.05 -4.22
C LEU A 228 -12.10 -13.89 -4.98
N LEU A 229 -11.54 -14.94 -4.36
CA LEU A 229 -10.60 -15.84 -5.04
C LEU A 229 -11.30 -16.62 -6.18
N GLY A 230 -12.60 -16.93 -6.01
CA GLY A 230 -13.45 -17.47 -7.07
C GLY A 230 -13.64 -16.50 -8.23
N ASP A 231 -13.99 -15.25 -7.92
CA ASP A 231 -14.17 -14.18 -8.92
C ASP A 231 -12.88 -13.96 -9.74
N ILE A 232 -11.71 -13.94 -9.08
CA ILE A 232 -10.39 -13.82 -9.74
C ILE A 232 -10.18 -14.99 -10.71
N THR A 233 -10.47 -16.20 -10.26
CA THR A 233 -10.28 -17.40 -11.08
C THR A 233 -11.19 -17.41 -12.30
N GLU A 234 -12.48 -17.09 -12.11
CA GLU A 234 -13.44 -17.00 -13.20
C GLU A 234 -13.06 -15.90 -14.21
N HIS A 235 -12.59 -14.76 -13.70
CA HIS A 235 -12.13 -13.66 -14.52
C HIS A 235 -10.96 -14.06 -15.43
N PHE A 236 -9.93 -14.72 -14.89
CA PHE A 236 -8.79 -15.17 -15.70
C PHE A 236 -9.21 -16.13 -16.80
N TYR A 237 -10.06 -17.12 -16.51
CA TYR A 237 -10.55 -18.04 -17.53
C TYR A 237 -11.38 -17.35 -18.61
N PHE A 238 -12.20 -16.37 -18.22
CA PHE A 238 -12.99 -15.59 -19.17
C PHE A 238 -12.08 -14.77 -20.08
N GLU A 239 -11.08 -14.10 -19.49
CA GLU A 239 -10.15 -13.26 -20.21
C GLU A 239 -9.27 -14.06 -21.18
N GLU A 240 -8.74 -15.21 -20.76
CA GLU A 240 -8.00 -16.14 -21.62
C GLU A 240 -8.85 -16.56 -22.83
N ALA A 241 -10.14 -16.81 -22.63
CA ALA A 241 -11.05 -17.16 -23.72
C ALA A 241 -11.24 -16.00 -24.70
N VAL A 242 -11.36 -14.77 -24.19
CA VAL A 242 -11.42 -13.55 -25.02
C VAL A 242 -10.12 -13.39 -25.81
N PHE A 243 -8.97 -13.55 -25.18
CA PHE A 243 -7.67 -13.36 -25.84
C PHE A 243 -7.42 -14.35 -26.97
N ARG A 244 -7.78 -15.61 -26.74
CA ARG A 244 -7.71 -16.66 -27.77
C ARG A 244 -8.66 -16.36 -28.92
N ALA A 245 -9.85 -15.84 -28.64
CA ALA A 245 -10.81 -15.47 -29.69
C ALA A 245 -10.31 -14.31 -30.55
N ILE A 246 -9.62 -13.33 -29.96
CA ILE A 246 -9.09 -12.16 -30.69
C ILE A 246 -7.70 -12.38 -31.29
N GLY A 247 -7.08 -13.55 -31.05
CA GLY A 247 -5.76 -13.90 -31.59
C GLY A 247 -4.62 -13.06 -31.01
N PHE A 248 -4.67 -12.73 -29.71
CA PHE A 248 -3.62 -11.95 -29.04
C PHE A 248 -2.27 -12.68 -29.10
N PRO A 249 -1.20 -12.08 -29.68
CA PRO A 249 0.07 -12.79 -29.94
C PRO A 249 0.81 -13.29 -28.70
N ASP A 250 0.69 -12.59 -27.58
CA ASP A 250 1.41 -12.89 -26.33
C ASP A 250 0.53 -13.67 -25.32
N SER A 251 -0.50 -14.38 -25.79
CA SER A 251 -1.43 -15.12 -24.93
C SER A 251 -0.72 -16.12 -24.01
N ASP A 252 0.30 -16.84 -24.51
CA ASP A 252 1.03 -17.83 -23.70
C ASP A 252 1.80 -17.18 -22.52
N SER A 253 2.32 -15.95 -22.71
CA SER A 253 3.00 -15.22 -21.64
C SER A 253 2.00 -14.70 -20.61
N HIS A 254 0.80 -14.35 -21.05
CA HIS A 254 -0.27 -13.86 -20.18
C HIS A 254 -0.91 -15.01 -19.37
N ASP A 255 -1.15 -16.16 -20.00
CA ASP A 255 -1.55 -17.41 -19.33
C ASP A 255 -0.55 -17.76 -18.19
N ALA A 256 0.75 -17.54 -18.39
CA ALA A 256 1.75 -17.77 -17.35
C ALA A 256 1.63 -16.81 -16.14
N ILE A 257 1.24 -15.55 -16.38
CA ILE A 257 0.95 -14.56 -15.32
C ILE A 257 -0.26 -15.02 -14.52
N HIS A 258 -1.35 -15.46 -15.18
CA HIS A 258 -2.51 -16.01 -14.50
C HIS A 258 -2.17 -17.23 -13.65
N GLN A 259 -1.41 -18.19 -14.19
CA GLN A 259 -0.99 -19.36 -13.42
C GLN A 259 -0.18 -18.98 -12.18
N HIS A 260 0.66 -17.93 -12.27
CA HIS A 260 1.39 -17.41 -11.12
C HIS A 260 0.44 -16.82 -10.06
N LEU A 261 -0.48 -15.94 -10.47
CA LEU A 261 -1.45 -15.30 -9.60
C LEU A 261 -2.37 -16.34 -8.94
N LEU A 262 -2.85 -17.34 -9.68
CA LEU A 262 -3.64 -18.46 -9.14
C LEU A 262 -2.87 -19.27 -8.09
N GLY A 263 -1.55 -19.45 -8.29
CA GLY A 263 -0.67 -20.04 -7.28
C GLY A 263 -0.63 -19.23 -5.98
N GLN A 264 -0.50 -17.90 -6.08
CA GLN A 264 -0.54 -17.01 -4.91
C GLN A 264 -1.90 -17.02 -4.22
N THR A 265 -2.98 -17.05 -5.01
CA THR A 265 -4.38 -17.19 -4.56
C THR A 265 -4.54 -18.42 -3.65
N ALA A 266 -3.97 -19.56 -4.05
CA ALA A 266 -4.00 -20.80 -3.28
C ALA A 266 -3.18 -20.73 -1.97
N GLU A 267 -2.00 -20.12 -1.99
CA GLU A 267 -1.17 -19.93 -0.79
C GLU A 267 -1.81 -18.96 0.21
N LEU A 268 -2.48 -17.90 -0.26
CA LEU A 268 -3.24 -16.98 0.59
C LEU A 268 -4.40 -17.67 1.28
N LYS A 269 -5.17 -18.48 0.54
CA LYS A 269 -6.27 -19.29 1.11
C LYS A 269 -5.76 -20.19 2.23
N LYS A 270 -4.68 -20.94 1.96
CA LYS A 270 -4.05 -21.83 2.94
C LYS A 270 -3.53 -21.09 4.16
N SER A 271 -2.89 -19.93 3.97
CA SER A 271 -2.39 -19.08 5.06
C SER A 271 -3.53 -18.57 5.94
N TYR A 272 -4.66 -18.23 5.35
CA TYR A 272 -5.84 -17.77 6.08
C TYR A 272 -6.51 -18.88 6.90
N GLU A 273 -6.68 -20.07 6.31
CA GLU A 273 -7.22 -21.24 7.00
C GLU A 273 -6.39 -21.61 8.23
N GLN A 274 -5.06 -21.46 8.12
CA GLN A 274 -4.11 -21.68 9.21
C GLN A 274 -4.06 -20.53 10.23
N GLY A 275 -4.77 -19.42 9.99
CA GLY A 275 -4.78 -18.24 10.87
C GLY A 275 -3.51 -17.39 10.79
N ASN A 276 -2.71 -17.57 9.74
CA ASN A 276 -1.43 -16.89 9.54
C ASN A 276 -1.48 -15.77 8.50
N LEU A 277 -2.63 -15.55 7.84
CA LEU A 277 -2.75 -14.50 6.84
C LEU A 277 -2.65 -13.11 7.48
N ALA A 278 -1.62 -12.34 7.13
CA ALA A 278 -1.57 -10.94 7.47
C ALA A 278 -2.46 -10.15 6.51
N LEU A 279 -3.19 -9.16 7.04
CA LEU A 279 -3.98 -8.23 6.23
C LEU A 279 -3.12 -7.52 5.16
N GLY A 280 -1.83 -7.35 5.44
CA GLY A 280 -0.86 -6.82 4.47
C GLY A 280 -0.66 -7.69 3.26
N ASP A 281 -0.57 -9.00 3.44
CA ASP A 281 -0.33 -9.94 2.35
C ASP A 281 -1.56 -9.99 1.42
N LEU A 282 -2.76 -10.03 2.00
CA LEU A 282 -4.01 -9.98 1.26
C LEU A 282 -4.16 -8.67 0.48
N PHE A 283 -3.91 -7.54 1.16
CA PHE A 283 -4.00 -6.25 0.50
C PHE A 283 -2.95 -6.12 -0.62
N ASN A 284 -1.72 -6.57 -0.39
CA ASN A 284 -0.67 -6.53 -1.40
C ASN A 284 -1.06 -7.35 -2.63
N PHE A 285 -1.54 -8.58 -2.42
CA PHE A 285 -2.00 -9.42 -3.52
C PHE A 285 -3.13 -8.76 -4.32
N LEU A 286 -4.17 -8.26 -3.66
CA LEU A 286 -5.31 -7.66 -4.35
C LEU A 286 -4.94 -6.34 -5.03
N ALA A 287 -4.34 -5.42 -4.29
CA ALA A 287 -4.15 -4.07 -4.75
C ALA A 287 -2.93 -3.93 -5.67
N TYR A 288 -1.86 -4.71 -5.44
CA TYR A 288 -0.65 -4.65 -6.26
C TYR A 288 -0.62 -5.74 -7.32
N ASP A 289 -0.69 -7.02 -6.94
CA ASP A 289 -0.49 -8.11 -7.90
C ASP A 289 -1.67 -8.21 -8.89
N VAL A 290 -2.92 -8.24 -8.40
CA VAL A 290 -4.11 -8.37 -9.25
C VAL A 290 -4.48 -7.04 -9.92
N VAL A 291 -4.66 -5.97 -9.14
CA VAL A 291 -5.15 -4.71 -9.72
C VAL A 291 -4.07 -4.00 -10.52
N VAL A 292 -2.88 -3.78 -9.96
CA VAL A 292 -1.91 -2.88 -10.61
C VAL A 292 -1.09 -3.60 -11.65
N GLN A 293 -0.41 -4.67 -11.25
CA GLN A 293 0.48 -5.39 -12.14
C GLN A 293 -0.32 -6.07 -13.24
N HIS A 294 -1.44 -6.72 -12.90
CA HIS A 294 -2.22 -7.40 -13.90
C HIS A 294 -3.24 -6.48 -14.60
N ILE A 295 -4.34 -6.07 -13.94
CA ILE A 295 -5.44 -5.34 -14.59
C ILE A 295 -4.99 -4.00 -15.21
N LEU A 296 -4.09 -3.27 -14.55
CA LEU A 296 -3.71 -1.92 -14.99
C LEU A 296 -2.41 -1.85 -15.79
N ILE A 297 -1.61 -2.92 -15.87
CA ILE A 297 -0.34 -2.93 -16.60
C ILE A 297 -0.34 -4.03 -17.65
N GLU A 298 -0.43 -5.30 -17.25
CA GLU A 298 -0.36 -6.42 -18.19
C GLU A 298 -1.55 -6.44 -19.15
N ASP A 299 -2.75 -6.19 -18.65
CA ASP A 299 -3.97 -6.25 -19.46
C ASP A 299 -4.06 -5.12 -20.48
N ARG A 300 -3.46 -3.98 -20.17
CA ARG A 300 -3.43 -2.87 -21.13
C ARG A 300 -2.69 -3.21 -22.43
N LYS A 301 -1.85 -4.25 -22.43
CA LYS A 301 -1.13 -4.69 -23.64
C LYS A 301 -2.08 -5.24 -24.69
N TYR A 302 -3.22 -5.83 -24.32
CA TYR A 302 -4.19 -6.37 -25.28
C TYR A 302 -5.28 -5.38 -25.70
N PHE A 303 -5.51 -4.28 -24.96
CA PHE A 303 -6.59 -3.32 -25.25
C PHE A 303 -6.65 -2.84 -26.71
N PRO A 304 -5.52 -2.56 -27.40
CA PRO A 304 -5.55 -2.18 -28.81
C PRO A 304 -6.20 -3.24 -29.73
N TYR A 305 -6.11 -4.52 -29.37
CA TYR A 305 -6.64 -5.63 -30.18
C TYR A 305 -8.17 -5.75 -30.07
N LEU A 306 -8.75 -5.39 -28.92
CA LEU A 306 -10.21 -5.32 -28.75
C LEU A 306 -10.86 -4.22 -29.59
N GLN A 307 -10.18 -3.07 -29.72
CA GLN A 307 -10.66 -1.95 -30.52
C GLN A 307 -10.60 -2.24 -32.03
N VAL A 308 -9.63 -3.03 -32.48
CA VAL A 308 -9.52 -3.47 -33.89
C VAL A 308 -10.69 -4.37 -34.27
N MET A 309 -11.12 -5.30 -33.40
CA MET A 309 -12.29 -6.14 -33.69
C MET A 309 -13.59 -5.35 -33.73
N SER A 310 -13.76 -4.41 -32.79
CA SER A 310 -14.95 -3.54 -32.74
C SER A 310 -15.11 -2.70 -34.02
N SER A 311 -13.99 -2.28 -34.62
CA SER A 311 -13.98 -1.55 -35.90
C SER A 311 -14.10 -2.45 -37.15
N MET A 312 -13.79 -3.75 -37.05
CA MET A 312 -13.99 -4.72 -38.13
C MET A 312 -15.43 -5.23 -38.23
N GLU A 313 -16.18 -5.28 -37.11
CA GLU A 313 -17.61 -5.62 -37.11
C GLU A 313 -18.52 -4.49 -37.63
N GLU A 314 -18.01 -3.25 -37.71
CA GLU A 314 -18.72 -2.09 -38.28
C GLU A 314 -18.56 -1.92 -39.80
N LEU A 315 -17.82 -2.79 -40.49
CA LEU A 315 -17.77 -2.77 -41.96
C LEU A 315 -19.12 -3.25 -42.53
N PRO A 316 -19.89 -2.39 -43.23
CA PRO A 316 -21.12 -2.84 -43.85
C PRO A 316 -20.75 -3.88 -44.92
N LEU A 317 -21.48 -5.00 -44.91
CA LEU A 317 -21.54 -5.95 -46.02
C LEU A 317 -21.87 -5.17 -47.30
N GLN A 318 -20.84 -4.74 -48.04
CA GLN A 318 -20.99 -4.27 -49.40
C GLN A 318 -21.11 -5.52 -50.27
N GLY A 319 -22.29 -5.62 -50.91
CA GLY A 319 -22.73 -6.77 -51.71
C GLY A 319 -22.02 -6.98 -53.02
#